data_AF-A0A0D2GQK9-F1
#
_entry.id   AF-A0A0D2GQK9-F1
#
_cell.length_a   1.000
_cell.length_b   1.000
_cell.length_c   1.000
_cell.angle_alpha   90.00
_cell.angle_beta   90.00
_cell.angle_gamma   90.00
#
_symmetry.space_group_name_H-M   'P 1'
#
loop_
_entity.id
_entity.type
_entity.pdbx_description
1 polymer ?
#
loop_
_entity_poly.entity_id
_entity_poly.type
_entity_poly.pdbx_seq_one_letter_code
_entity_poly.pdbx_strand_id
1 'polypeptide(L)'
;MDRDLYHPEPLFLDGALNLLVATAPFLDGSSSASLYTESLVKREETHTAYIDNLLNAHPPTMSTLLGLFPVEYWTNASTSSTMDDLITDPSIIATDNNTRRGQMHVRLTWKRIIPECASQSPAKVTQHLHVDEVGCGRILHDVYLGIFQHEDVQRLLSDINLHSMSKASLLRYHRGSYALFLRFVRSKIAINWTQVMDHLLRLIETESSLLMGMNYIQELYLYLHIFQVHSVDAFSRPLNQHYTTAENGLESWKRISPVICITLKVPRKQLRATTNLEPTEIGTP
;
A
#
# COMPACT_ATOMS: atom_id res chain seq x y z
N MET A 1 23.48 -34.28 -3.32
CA MET A 1 22.74 -33.92 -4.54
C MET A 1 21.37 -33.50 -4.06
N ASP A 2 21.29 -32.32 -3.45
CA ASP A 2 20.04 -31.78 -2.93
C ASP A 2 19.72 -30.53 -3.73
N ARG A 3 18.53 -30.55 -4.35
CA ARG A 3 17.99 -29.41 -5.07
C ARG A 3 17.41 -28.46 -4.02
N ASP A 4 18.02 -27.30 -3.91
CA ASP A 4 17.48 -26.15 -3.19
C ASP A 4 16.09 -25.80 -3.76
N LEU A 5 15.06 -26.14 -3.00
CA LEU A 5 13.71 -25.59 -3.14
C LEU A 5 13.77 -24.14 -2.64
N TYR A 6 14.04 -23.24 -3.58
CA TYR A 6 13.85 -21.81 -3.43
C TYR A 6 12.36 -21.56 -3.14
N HIS A 7 12.00 -21.44 -1.85
CA HIS A 7 10.70 -20.93 -1.45
C HIS A 7 10.73 -19.41 -1.60
N PRO A 8 9.94 -18.80 -2.49
CA PRO A 8 9.76 -17.36 -2.46
C PRO A 8 9.00 -17.02 -1.18
N GLU A 9 9.59 -16.18 -0.32
CA GLU A 9 8.86 -15.60 0.80
C GLU A 9 7.64 -14.85 0.27
N PRO A 10 6.44 -15.08 0.82
CA PRO A 10 5.27 -14.29 0.46
C PRO A 10 5.47 -12.88 1.01
N LEU A 11 5.74 -11.93 0.12
CA LEU A 11 5.51 -10.51 0.39
C LEU A 11 4.03 -10.40 0.79
N PHE A 12 3.77 -10.17 2.08
CA PHE A 12 2.44 -9.92 2.60
C PHE A 12 1.90 -8.63 1.96
N LEU A 13 1.17 -8.78 0.85
CA LEU A 13 0.48 -7.68 0.18
C LEU A 13 -0.82 -7.39 0.95
N ASP A 14 -0.69 -6.82 2.13
CA ASP A 14 -1.85 -6.19 2.77
C ASP A 14 -2.19 -4.94 1.96
N GLY A 15 -3.43 -4.87 1.46
CA GLY A 15 -3.97 -3.71 0.74
C GLY A 15 -4.19 -3.89 -0.78
N ALA A 16 -5.31 -3.35 -1.29
CA ALA A 16 -5.67 -3.42 -2.71
C ALA A 16 -4.65 -2.69 -3.60
N LEU A 17 -4.07 -1.58 -3.14
CA LEU A 17 -3.03 -0.86 -3.86
C LEU A 17 -1.80 -1.74 -4.14
N ASN A 18 -1.35 -2.49 -3.15
CA ASN A 18 -0.20 -3.39 -3.25
C ASN A 18 -0.46 -4.49 -4.28
N LEU A 19 -1.65 -5.10 -4.23
CA LEU A 19 -2.09 -6.09 -5.21
C LEU A 19 -2.12 -5.51 -6.62
N LEU A 20 -2.71 -4.32 -6.81
CA LEU A 20 -2.80 -3.67 -8.11
C LEU A 20 -1.43 -3.29 -8.67
N VAL A 21 -0.55 -2.72 -7.85
CA VAL A 21 0.83 -2.39 -8.23
C VAL A 21 1.61 -3.63 -8.68
N ALA A 22 1.43 -4.76 -7.98
CA ALA A 22 2.08 -6.01 -8.31
C ALA A 22 1.50 -6.66 -9.59
N THR A 23 0.18 -6.59 -9.78
CA THR A 23 -0.53 -7.32 -10.85
C THR A 23 -0.69 -6.55 -12.15
N ALA A 24 -0.78 -5.21 -12.09
CA ALA A 24 -0.96 -4.34 -13.25
C ALA A 24 0.07 -4.56 -14.39
N PRO A 25 1.38 -4.79 -14.10
CA PRO A 25 2.37 -5.07 -15.14
C PRO A 25 2.12 -6.39 -15.89
N PHE A 26 1.51 -7.38 -15.24
CA PHE A 26 1.22 -8.69 -15.84
C PHE A 26 -0.01 -8.69 -16.74
N LEU A 27 -0.85 -7.66 -16.64
CA LEU A 27 -2.01 -7.52 -17.49
C LEU A 27 -1.56 -7.34 -18.96
N ASP A 28 -2.13 -8.13 -19.86
CA ASP A 28 -1.87 -8.01 -21.28
C ASP A 28 -2.39 -6.66 -21.83
N GLY A 29 -1.88 -6.23 -22.98
CA GLY A 29 -2.31 -5.00 -23.66
C GLY A 29 -3.63 -5.13 -24.41
N SER A 30 -4.25 -6.32 -24.43
CA SER A 30 -5.54 -6.55 -25.09
C SER A 30 -6.72 -5.95 -24.31
N SER A 31 -7.77 -5.56 -25.03
CA SER A 31 -9.03 -5.05 -24.45
C SER A 31 -9.84 -6.10 -23.68
N SER A 32 -9.51 -7.38 -23.89
CA SER A 32 -10.05 -8.53 -23.16
C SER A 32 -9.37 -8.77 -21.82
N ALA A 33 -8.13 -8.28 -21.61
CA ALA A 33 -7.41 -8.48 -20.37
C ALA A 33 -8.09 -7.71 -19.23
N SER A 34 -8.47 -8.43 -18.17
CA SER A 34 -9.15 -7.87 -16.99
C SER A 34 -8.58 -8.47 -15.72
N LEU A 35 -8.48 -7.66 -14.67
CA LEU A 35 -8.15 -8.10 -13.31
C LEU A 35 -9.38 -7.94 -12.43
N TYR A 36 -9.67 -8.93 -11.59
CA TYR A 36 -10.78 -8.87 -10.64
C TYR A 36 -10.26 -8.76 -9.22
N THR A 37 -10.85 -7.86 -8.44
CA THR A 37 -10.65 -7.79 -7.00
C THR A 37 -11.99 -8.00 -6.30
N GLU A 38 -12.04 -8.94 -5.37
CA GLU A 38 -13.25 -9.30 -4.62
C GLU A 38 -13.04 -9.05 -3.12
N SER A 39 -14.09 -8.55 -2.46
CA SER A 39 -14.13 -8.33 -1.02
C SER A 39 -15.45 -8.85 -0.48
N LEU A 40 -15.39 -9.69 0.55
CA LEU A 40 -16.56 -10.31 1.20
C LEU A 40 -16.94 -9.63 2.53
N VAL A 41 -16.16 -8.64 2.96
CA VAL A 41 -16.34 -7.97 4.25
C VAL A 41 -17.04 -6.63 4.03
N LYS A 42 -18.19 -6.42 4.69
CA LYS A 42 -18.84 -5.11 4.77
C LYS A 42 -17.97 -4.16 5.56
N ARG A 43 -17.26 -3.30 4.84
CA ARG A 43 -16.39 -2.26 5.39
C ARG A 43 -17.03 -0.88 5.32
N GLU A 44 -17.86 -0.66 4.31
CA GLU A 44 -18.57 0.59 4.08
C GLU A 44 -20.06 0.34 3.93
N GLU A 45 -20.86 1.39 4.13
CA GLU A 45 -22.31 1.31 4.05
C GLU A 45 -22.81 1.17 2.61
N THR A 46 -22.07 1.75 1.66
CA THR A 46 -22.44 1.79 0.24
C THR A 46 -21.32 1.28 -0.65
N HIS A 47 -21.67 0.75 -1.83
CA HIS A 47 -20.72 0.27 -2.83
C HIS A 47 -19.83 1.40 -3.37
N THR A 48 -20.37 2.60 -3.48
CA THR A 48 -19.63 3.80 -3.87
C THR A 48 -18.59 4.19 -2.83
N ALA A 49 -18.98 4.25 -1.55
CA ALA A 49 -18.04 4.52 -0.46
C ALA A 49 -16.93 3.46 -0.38
N TYR A 50 -17.24 2.19 -0.67
CA TYR A 50 -16.22 1.15 -0.75
C TYR A 50 -15.20 1.44 -1.84
N ILE A 51 -15.63 1.82 -3.05
CA ILE A 51 -14.72 2.12 -4.16
C ILE A 51 -13.88 3.37 -3.85
N ASP A 52 -14.51 4.42 -3.31
CA ASP A 52 -13.84 5.67 -2.94
C ASP A 52 -12.74 5.43 -1.88
N ASN A 53 -13.00 4.54 -0.92
CA ASN A 53 -12.08 4.21 0.17
C ASN A 53 -11.13 3.05 -0.15
N LEU A 54 -11.23 2.41 -1.31
CA LEU A 54 -10.44 1.20 -1.61
C LEU A 54 -8.95 1.49 -1.67
N LEU A 55 -8.59 2.57 -2.38
CA LEU A 55 -7.20 3.03 -2.54
C LEU A 55 -6.85 4.15 -1.58
N ASN A 56 -7.79 4.58 -0.73
CA ASN A 56 -7.66 5.71 0.19
C ASN A 56 -7.17 7.00 -0.50
N ALA A 57 -7.51 7.20 -1.78
CA ALA A 57 -7.12 8.37 -2.54
C ALA A 57 -8.12 8.59 -3.67
N HIS A 58 -8.13 9.79 -4.26
CA HIS A 58 -9.09 10.16 -5.30
C HIS A 58 -9.08 9.13 -6.47
N PRO A 59 -10.18 8.40 -6.72
CA PRO A 59 -10.17 7.25 -7.63
C PRO A 59 -9.73 7.57 -9.07
N PRO A 60 -10.14 8.71 -9.68
CA PRO A 60 -9.62 9.10 -11.00
C PRO A 60 -8.11 9.34 -11.02
N THR A 61 -7.56 9.96 -9.97
CA THR A 61 -6.12 10.21 -9.84
C THR A 61 -5.37 8.89 -9.73
N MET A 62 -5.82 8.00 -8.85
CA MET A 62 -5.23 6.66 -8.70
C MET A 62 -5.33 5.84 -9.98
N SER A 63 -6.47 5.91 -10.67
CA SER A 63 -6.67 5.19 -11.93
C SER A 63 -5.67 5.66 -13.00
N THR A 64 -5.45 6.97 -13.06
CA THR A 64 -4.48 7.58 -13.98
C THR A 64 -3.05 7.15 -13.66
N LEU A 65 -2.65 7.19 -12.38
CA LEU A 65 -1.31 6.80 -11.93
C LEU A 65 -1.04 5.29 -12.09
N LEU A 66 -2.06 4.46 -11.87
CA LEU A 66 -1.97 3.00 -12.05
C LEU A 66 -2.04 2.59 -13.53
N GLY A 67 -2.60 3.44 -14.40
CA GLY A 67 -2.95 3.08 -15.78
C GLY A 67 -4.04 2.01 -15.86
N LEU A 68 -4.81 1.86 -14.79
CA LEU A 68 -5.91 0.93 -14.63
C LEU A 68 -7.15 1.70 -14.18
N PHE A 69 -8.32 1.38 -14.70
CA PHE A 69 -9.57 1.98 -14.25
C PHE A 69 -10.54 0.90 -13.74
N PRO A 70 -11.24 1.15 -12.62
CA PRO A 70 -12.31 0.28 -12.14
C PRO A 70 -13.57 0.48 -12.99
N VAL A 71 -13.98 -0.52 -13.77
CA VAL A 71 -15.08 -0.42 -14.74
C VAL A 71 -16.38 0.00 -14.05
N GLU A 72 -16.67 -0.57 -12.89
CA GLU A 72 -17.90 -0.34 -12.13
C GLU A 72 -18.02 1.11 -11.66
N TYR A 73 -16.89 1.74 -11.32
CA TYR A 73 -16.85 3.17 -10.94
C TYR A 73 -17.20 4.09 -12.10
N TRP A 74 -16.64 3.83 -13.28
CA TRP A 74 -16.77 4.72 -14.45
C TRP A 74 -18.07 4.51 -15.23
N THR A 75 -18.61 3.30 -15.20
CA THR A 75 -19.83 2.95 -15.94
C THR A 75 -21.10 3.03 -15.09
N ASN A 76 -20.94 3.17 -13.76
CA ASN A 76 -22.03 3.03 -12.79
C ASN A 76 -22.82 1.72 -12.98
N ALA A 77 -22.15 0.68 -13.50
CA ALA A 77 -22.72 -0.63 -13.72
C ALA A 77 -22.20 -1.58 -12.65
N SER A 78 -23.08 -2.39 -12.07
CA SER A 78 -22.72 -3.47 -11.16
C SER A 78 -22.90 -4.82 -11.84
N THR A 79 -21.93 -5.72 -11.67
CA THR A 79 -22.08 -7.13 -12.07
C THR A 79 -22.76 -7.97 -10.98
N SER A 80 -22.95 -7.44 -9.78
CA SER A 80 -23.67 -8.10 -8.69
C SER A 80 -25.15 -7.71 -8.68
N SER A 81 -26.02 -8.71 -8.51
CA SER A 81 -27.44 -8.52 -8.30
C SER A 81 -27.68 -8.09 -6.86
N THR A 82 -28.47 -7.04 -6.64
CA THR A 82 -28.93 -6.61 -5.31
C THR A 82 -29.62 -7.73 -4.52
N MET A 83 -30.12 -8.79 -5.18
CA MET A 83 -30.71 -9.95 -4.50
C MET A 83 -29.69 -10.82 -3.75
N ASP A 84 -28.45 -10.96 -4.22
CA ASP A 84 -27.45 -11.80 -3.53
C ASP A 84 -27.02 -11.15 -2.20
N ASP A 85 -26.96 -9.82 -2.15
CA ASP A 85 -26.70 -9.07 -0.92
C ASP A 85 -27.87 -9.19 0.08
N LEU A 86 -29.12 -9.21 -0.39
CA LEU A 86 -30.32 -9.44 0.44
C LEU A 86 -30.38 -10.86 1.04
N ILE A 87 -29.88 -11.89 0.34
CA ILE A 87 -29.89 -13.27 0.85
C ILE A 87 -28.75 -13.51 1.85
N THR A 88 -27.63 -12.77 1.68
CA THR A 88 -26.44 -12.89 2.54
C THR A 88 -26.49 -11.94 3.74
N ASP A 89 -27.46 -11.04 3.81
CA ASP A 89 -27.66 -10.17 4.97
C ASP A 89 -28.35 -10.94 6.12
N PRO A 90 -27.63 -11.28 7.21
CA PRO A 90 -28.20 -12.02 8.32
C PRO A 90 -29.28 -11.24 9.07
N SER A 91 -29.45 -9.93 8.81
CA SER A 91 -30.52 -9.12 9.40
C SER A 91 -31.92 -9.47 8.88
N ILE A 92 -32.02 -10.13 7.72
CA ILE A 92 -33.30 -10.53 7.13
C ILE A 92 -33.74 -11.91 7.65
N ILE A 93 -32.80 -12.71 8.16
CA ILE A 93 -33.03 -14.08 8.63
C ILE A 93 -33.04 -14.20 10.18
N ALA A 94 -32.39 -13.27 10.92
CA ALA A 94 -32.27 -13.36 12.37
C ALA A 94 -33.00 -12.24 13.13
N THR A 95 -33.92 -12.62 14.02
CA THR A 95 -34.74 -11.75 14.89
C THR A 95 -34.03 -11.31 16.17
N ASP A 96 -32.69 -11.26 16.22
CA ASP A 96 -31.96 -11.00 17.47
C ASP A 96 -31.03 -9.78 17.38
N ASN A 97 -31.24 -8.83 18.27
CA ASN A 97 -30.74 -7.43 18.23
C ASN A 97 -29.27 -7.26 18.65
N ASN A 98 -28.47 -8.32 18.72
CA ASN A 98 -27.07 -8.23 19.11
C ASN A 98 -26.13 -8.35 17.90
N THR A 99 -25.64 -7.18 17.46
CA THR A 99 -24.37 -6.95 16.73
C THR A 99 -23.99 -7.97 15.66
N ARG A 100 -24.68 -7.95 14.51
CA ARG A 100 -24.27 -8.74 13.34
C ARG A 100 -23.80 -7.83 12.21
N ARG A 101 -22.48 -7.78 12.01
CA ARG A 101 -21.85 -7.23 10.80
C ARG A 101 -22.40 -8.00 9.60
N GLY A 102 -23.14 -7.34 8.72
CA GLY A 102 -23.51 -7.91 7.42
C GLY A 102 -22.25 -8.26 6.61
N GLN A 103 -22.35 -9.25 5.72
CA GLN A 103 -21.36 -9.45 4.67
C GLN A 103 -21.73 -8.55 3.49
N MET A 104 -20.73 -8.03 2.77
CA MET A 104 -20.95 -7.28 1.55
C MET A 104 -19.99 -7.83 0.53
N HIS A 105 -20.53 -8.34 -0.58
CA HIS A 105 -19.73 -8.85 -1.67
C HIS A 105 -19.52 -7.76 -2.71
N VAL A 106 -18.31 -7.21 -2.76
CA VAL A 106 -17.91 -6.21 -3.75
C VAL A 106 -16.92 -6.84 -4.70
N ARG A 107 -17.25 -6.85 -5.99
CA ARG A 107 -16.36 -7.24 -7.09
C ARG A 107 -16.09 -6.04 -7.97
N LEU A 108 -14.81 -5.77 -8.21
CA LEU A 108 -14.37 -4.73 -9.13
C LEU A 108 -13.52 -5.32 -10.25
N THR A 109 -13.77 -4.83 -11.47
CA THR A 109 -13.08 -5.18 -12.69
C THR A 109 -12.15 -4.05 -13.07
N TRP A 110 -10.85 -4.34 -13.10
CA TRP A 110 -9.82 -3.40 -13.48
C TRP A 110 -9.38 -3.65 -14.91
N LYS A 111 -9.44 -2.62 -15.75
CA LYS A 111 -8.99 -2.66 -17.14
C LYS A 111 -7.89 -1.65 -17.39
N ARG A 112 -6.98 -1.99 -18.31
CA ARG A 112 -5.94 -1.06 -18.78
C ARG A 112 -6.57 0.03 -19.64
N ILE A 113 -6.07 1.24 -19.48
CA ILE A 113 -6.37 2.34 -20.40
C ILE A 113 -5.65 2.02 -21.73
N ILE A 114 -6.42 1.73 -22.78
CA ILE A 114 -5.90 1.46 -24.12
C ILE A 114 -6.19 2.71 -24.96
N PRO A 115 -5.17 3.43 -25.45
CA PRO A 115 -5.40 4.54 -26.37
C PRO A 115 -5.93 4.00 -27.70
N GLU A 116 -7.03 4.57 -28.20
CA GLU A 116 -7.71 4.18 -29.45
C GLU A 116 -6.83 4.23 -30.71
N CYS A 117 -5.63 4.81 -30.63
CA CYS A 117 -4.72 5.03 -31.76
C CYS A 117 -3.54 4.04 -31.83
N ALA A 118 -3.66 2.84 -31.25
CA ALA A 118 -2.63 1.78 -31.36
C ALA A 118 -2.78 0.89 -32.62
N SER A 119 -3.59 1.30 -33.60
CA SER A 119 -3.89 0.48 -34.78
C SER A 119 -2.80 0.45 -35.86
N GLN A 120 -1.68 1.14 -35.70
CA GLN A 120 -0.62 1.20 -36.72
C GLN A 120 0.80 1.16 -36.14
N SER A 121 1.11 0.17 -35.29
CA SER A 121 2.44 -0.48 -35.19
C SER A 121 2.54 -1.33 -33.90
N PRO A 122 3.26 -2.46 -33.91
CA PRO A 122 3.49 -3.29 -32.72
C PRO A 122 4.59 -2.71 -31.79
N ALA A 123 4.88 -1.42 -31.89
CA ALA A 123 5.75 -0.76 -30.94
C ALA A 123 4.95 -0.56 -29.65
N LYS A 124 5.41 -1.16 -28.54
CA LYS A 124 4.90 -0.90 -27.19
C LYS A 124 4.94 0.59 -26.92
N VAL A 125 3.87 1.33 -27.23
CA VAL A 125 3.70 2.71 -26.79
C VAL A 125 3.40 2.64 -25.30
N THR A 126 4.45 2.55 -24.48
CA THR A 126 4.37 2.98 -23.08
C THR A 126 4.09 4.47 -23.13
N GLN A 127 2.82 4.83 -23.10
CA GLN A 127 2.40 6.22 -22.98
C GLN A 127 2.86 6.69 -21.60
N HIS A 128 3.85 7.56 -21.59
CA HIS A 128 4.33 8.16 -20.37
C HIS A 128 3.43 9.35 -20.05
N LEU A 129 2.94 9.43 -18.81
CA LEU A 129 2.22 10.62 -18.36
C LEU A 129 3.19 11.80 -18.35
N HIS A 130 2.78 12.94 -18.90
CA HIS A 130 3.53 14.18 -18.82
C HIS A 130 2.84 15.10 -17.81
N VAL A 131 3.54 15.38 -16.71
CA VAL A 131 3.08 16.25 -15.61
C VAL A 131 4.25 17.14 -15.23
N ASP A 132 4.00 18.36 -14.77
CA ASP A 132 5.07 19.17 -14.20
C ASP A 132 5.63 18.51 -12.92
N GLU A 133 6.92 18.66 -12.66
CA GLU A 133 7.59 17.98 -11.55
C GLU A 133 7.00 18.33 -10.18
N VAL A 134 6.62 19.60 -10.01
CA VAL A 134 6.06 20.14 -8.77
C VAL A 134 4.64 19.62 -8.55
N GLY A 135 3.81 19.65 -9.58
CA GLY A 135 2.45 19.13 -9.60
C GLY A 135 2.42 17.62 -9.40
N CYS A 136 3.35 16.88 -10.01
CA CYS A 136 3.51 15.45 -9.74
C CYS A 136 3.85 15.20 -8.27
N GLY A 137 4.80 15.96 -7.69
CA GLY A 137 5.13 15.87 -6.27
C GLY A 137 3.94 16.15 -5.35
N ARG A 138 3.10 17.14 -5.69
CA ARG A 138 1.86 17.46 -4.94
C ARG A 138 0.82 16.35 -5.05
N ILE A 139 0.57 15.83 -6.25
CA ILE A 139 -0.36 14.71 -6.46
C ILE A 139 0.07 13.49 -5.64
N LEU A 140 1.36 13.17 -5.66
CA LEU A 140 1.89 12.05 -4.87
C LEU A 140 1.78 12.31 -3.36
N HIS A 141 1.96 13.55 -2.93
CA HIS A 141 1.73 13.96 -1.53
C HIS A 141 0.26 13.80 -1.11
N ASP A 142 -0.69 14.20 -1.95
CA ASP A 142 -2.12 14.03 -1.65
C ASP A 142 -2.49 12.55 -1.54
N VAL A 143 -1.90 11.70 -2.39
CA VAL A 143 -2.03 10.23 -2.30
C VAL A 143 -1.42 9.70 -1.00
N TYR A 144 -0.25 10.22 -0.59
CA TYR A 144 0.38 9.86 0.68
C TYR A 144 -0.53 10.18 1.88
N LEU A 145 -1.06 11.40 1.94
CA LEU A 145 -2.01 11.82 2.99
C LEU A 145 -3.25 10.92 3.02
N GLY A 146 -3.79 10.59 1.85
CA GLY A 146 -4.95 9.71 1.75
C GLY A 146 -4.66 8.30 2.28
N ILE A 147 -3.59 7.66 1.82
CA ILE A 147 -3.18 6.31 2.25
C ILE A 147 -2.99 6.23 3.78
N PHE A 148 -2.40 7.28 4.37
CA PHE A 148 -2.07 7.35 5.80
C PHE A 148 -3.05 8.23 6.60
N GLN A 149 -4.26 8.48 6.09
CA GLN A 149 -5.26 9.31 6.77
C GLN A 149 -5.67 8.81 8.17
N HIS A 150 -5.42 7.53 8.45
CA HIS A 150 -5.70 6.90 9.74
C HIS A 150 -4.67 7.25 10.83
N GLU A 151 -3.54 7.85 10.45
CA GLU A 151 -2.52 8.38 11.37
C GLU A 151 -2.79 9.85 11.76
N ASP A 152 -3.83 10.46 11.20
CA ASP A 152 -4.29 11.81 11.58
C ASP A 152 -4.99 11.75 12.94
N VAL A 153 -4.38 12.39 13.93
CA VAL A 153 -4.85 12.39 15.32
C VAL A 153 -6.11 13.20 15.51
N GLN A 154 -6.34 14.26 14.73
CA GLN A 154 -7.58 15.03 14.85
C GLN A 154 -8.79 14.21 14.37
N ARG A 155 -8.59 13.37 13.36
CA ARG A 155 -9.62 12.43 12.90
C ARG A 155 -9.81 11.26 13.87
N LEU A 156 -8.72 10.70 14.37
CA LEU A 156 -8.80 9.61 15.35
C LEU A 156 -9.52 10.03 16.64
N LEU A 157 -9.27 11.26 17.12
CA LEU A 157 -9.90 11.79 18.33
C LEU A 157 -11.34 12.25 18.11
N SER A 158 -11.72 12.64 16.89
CA SER A 158 -13.09 13.05 16.57
C SER A 158 -14.02 11.88 16.26
N ASP A 159 -13.48 10.73 15.83
CA ASP A 159 -14.23 9.53 15.45
C ASP A 159 -14.03 8.35 16.43
N ILE A 160 -13.84 8.58 17.74
CA ILE A 160 -13.63 7.50 18.72
C ILE A 160 -14.89 6.63 18.81
N ASN A 161 -14.92 5.53 18.06
CA ASN A 161 -15.95 4.50 18.08
C ASN A 161 -15.28 3.13 17.91
N LEU A 162 -15.88 2.06 18.44
CA LEU A 162 -15.36 0.68 18.31
C LEU A 162 -15.13 0.27 16.84
N HIS A 163 -15.91 0.84 15.93
CA HIS A 163 -15.79 0.62 14.49
C HIS A 163 -14.55 1.30 13.86
N SER A 164 -14.24 2.54 14.24
CA SER A 164 -13.06 3.26 13.76
C SER A 164 -11.77 2.67 14.35
N MET A 165 -11.80 2.23 15.61
CA MET A 165 -10.68 1.52 16.25
C MET A 165 -10.39 0.18 15.56
N SER A 166 -11.42 -0.58 15.17
CA SER A 166 -11.26 -1.81 14.39
C SER A 166 -10.78 -1.56 12.95
N LYS A 167 -11.08 -0.40 12.35
CA LYS A 167 -10.55 0.00 11.04
C LYS A 167 -9.09 0.44 11.13
N ALA A 168 -8.70 1.11 12.22
CA ALA A 168 -7.34 1.57 12.49
C ALA A 168 -6.37 0.42 12.82
N SER A 169 -6.85 -0.66 13.45
CA SER A 169 -6.02 -1.83 13.77
C SER A 169 -5.70 -2.72 12.57
N LEU A 170 -6.39 -2.54 11.44
CA LEU A 170 -6.05 -3.15 10.16
C LEU A 170 -5.13 -2.19 9.41
N LEU A 171 -3.84 -2.19 9.75
CA LEU A 171 -2.78 -1.46 9.04
C LEU A 171 -2.68 -1.97 7.58
N ARG A 172 -3.54 -1.44 6.69
CA ARG A 172 -3.61 -1.88 5.28
C ARG A 172 -2.41 -1.46 4.48
N TYR A 173 -1.73 -0.39 4.89
CA TYR A 173 -0.64 0.20 4.16
C TYR A 173 0.45 0.58 5.14
N HIS A 174 1.68 0.15 4.85
CA HIS A 174 2.87 0.61 5.54
C HIS A 174 3.69 1.49 4.59
N ARG A 175 4.76 2.14 5.07
CA ARG A 175 5.57 3.05 4.22
C ARG A 175 6.18 2.34 3.00
N GLY A 176 6.42 1.03 3.10
CA GLY A 176 6.84 0.20 1.97
C GLY A 176 5.79 0.04 0.88
N SER A 177 4.49 -0.04 1.22
CA SER A 177 3.40 -0.03 0.23
C SER A 177 3.45 1.22 -0.64
N TYR A 178 3.64 2.38 -0.02
CA TYR A 178 3.77 3.65 -0.72
C TYR A 178 5.04 3.72 -1.57
N ALA A 179 6.17 3.21 -1.07
CA ALA A 179 7.41 3.14 -1.85
C ALA A 179 7.28 2.22 -3.08
N LEU A 180 6.60 1.08 -2.97
CA LEU A 180 6.29 0.21 -4.12
C LEU A 180 5.41 0.92 -5.15
N PHE A 181 4.39 1.63 -4.68
CA PHE A 181 3.56 2.47 -5.53
C PHE A 181 4.38 3.54 -6.26
N LEU A 182 5.26 4.25 -5.57
CA LEU A 182 6.15 5.23 -6.20
C LEU A 182 7.08 4.59 -7.23
N ARG A 183 7.60 3.38 -6.96
CA ARG A 183 8.40 2.62 -7.96
C ARG A 183 7.59 2.33 -9.21
N PHE A 184 6.33 1.93 -9.03
CA PHE A 184 5.42 1.67 -10.12
C PHE A 184 5.16 2.94 -10.93
N VAL A 185 4.81 4.04 -10.27
CA VAL A 185 4.54 5.33 -10.91
C VAL A 185 5.76 5.84 -11.67
N ARG A 186 6.97 5.75 -11.09
CA ARG A 186 8.22 6.10 -11.77
C ARG A 186 8.38 5.40 -13.12
N SER A 187 7.94 4.15 -13.24
CA SER A 187 8.00 3.39 -14.50
C SER A 187 7.01 3.85 -15.57
N LYS A 188 6.08 4.76 -15.22
CA LYS A 188 4.98 5.23 -16.06
C LYS A 188 5.05 6.71 -16.42
N ILE A 189 5.96 7.47 -15.81
CA ILE A 189 6.04 8.92 -15.99
C ILE A 189 7.42 9.28 -16.53
N ALA A 190 7.47 10.13 -17.57
CA ALA A 190 8.71 10.58 -18.20
C ALA A 190 9.03 12.01 -17.76
N ILE A 191 9.53 12.15 -16.52
CA ILE A 191 9.86 13.45 -15.91
C ILE A 191 11.15 13.36 -15.09
N ASN A 192 11.69 14.49 -14.64
CA ASN A 192 12.81 14.51 -13.71
C ASN A 192 12.40 13.96 -12.34
N TRP A 193 12.54 12.64 -12.17
CA TRP A 193 12.13 11.92 -10.97
C TRP A 193 12.82 12.42 -9.69
N THR A 194 14.09 12.81 -9.79
CA THR A 194 14.83 13.34 -8.64
C THR A 194 14.16 14.61 -8.10
N GLN A 195 13.82 15.54 -8.98
CA GLN A 195 13.15 16.78 -8.61
C GLN A 195 11.75 16.54 -8.00
N VAL A 196 11.02 15.56 -8.52
CA VAL A 196 9.71 15.14 -7.98
C VAL A 196 9.87 14.61 -6.57
N MET A 197 10.85 13.72 -6.34
CA MET A 197 11.12 13.14 -5.03
C MET A 197 11.61 14.19 -4.03
N ASP A 198 12.50 15.10 -4.44
CA ASP A 198 12.97 16.20 -3.59
C ASP A 198 11.82 17.15 -3.19
N HIS A 199 10.85 17.37 -4.08
CA HIS A 199 9.67 18.16 -3.75
C HIS A 199 8.72 17.38 -2.83
N LEU A 200 8.42 16.12 -3.15
CA LEU A 200 7.56 15.24 -2.37
C LEU A 200 8.07 15.06 -0.94
N LEU A 201 9.36 14.73 -0.77
CA LEU A 201 9.95 14.53 0.55
C LEU A 201 9.91 15.81 1.38
N ARG A 202 10.18 16.98 0.77
CA ARG A 202 10.00 18.26 1.46
C ARG A 202 8.56 18.46 1.94
N LEU A 203 7.56 18.16 1.12
CA LEU A 203 6.15 18.24 1.53
C LEU A 203 5.87 17.33 2.72
N ILE A 204 6.26 16.05 2.64
CA ILE A 204 6.07 15.06 3.72
C ILE A 204 6.80 15.47 5.01
N GLU A 205 8.02 15.99 4.93
CA GLU A 205 8.81 16.40 6.08
C GLU A 205 8.25 17.65 6.77
N THR A 206 7.66 18.57 6.00
CA THR A 206 7.01 19.77 6.55
C THR A 206 5.57 19.51 7.01
N GLU A 207 5.03 18.34 6.68
CA GLU A 207 3.66 17.96 7.01
C GLU A 207 3.53 17.63 8.50
N SER A 208 2.62 18.34 9.17
CA SER A 208 2.44 18.24 10.63
C SER A 208 1.10 17.61 11.02
N SER A 209 0.21 17.35 10.07
CA SER A 209 -1.11 16.74 10.33
C SER A 209 -1.01 15.26 10.73
N LEU A 210 -0.04 14.53 10.18
CA LEU A 210 0.18 13.12 10.51
C LEU A 210 1.10 13.01 11.73
N LEU A 211 0.53 12.75 12.91
CA LEU A 211 1.26 12.75 14.18
C LEU A 211 2.39 11.70 14.23
N MET A 212 2.25 10.64 13.43
CA MET A 212 3.23 9.57 13.27
C MET A 212 4.13 9.71 12.02
N GLY A 213 3.93 10.77 11.23
CA GLY A 213 4.65 11.03 9.97
C GLY A 213 6.17 11.06 10.16
N MET A 214 6.65 11.80 11.17
CA MET A 214 8.08 11.87 11.50
C MET A 214 8.61 10.59 12.13
N ASN A 215 7.78 9.81 12.85
CA ASN A 215 8.21 8.56 13.47
C ASN A 215 8.48 7.48 12.40
N TYR A 216 7.73 7.50 11.30
CA TYR A 216 7.86 6.54 10.19
C TYR A 216 8.66 7.09 8.99
N ILE A 217 9.19 8.31 9.06
CA ILE A 217 9.95 8.88 7.93
C ILE A 217 11.21 8.06 7.60
N GLN A 218 11.86 7.51 8.63
CA GLN A 218 13.04 6.65 8.45
C GLN A 218 12.67 5.34 7.77
N GLU A 219 11.52 4.77 8.10
CA GLU A 219 10.98 3.59 7.42
C GLU A 219 10.68 3.91 5.94
N LEU A 220 10.12 5.09 5.65
CA LEU A 220 9.91 5.53 4.28
C LEU A 220 11.22 5.66 3.52
N TYR A 221 12.23 6.36 4.06
CA TYR A 221 13.53 6.48 3.41
C TYR A 221 14.19 5.11 3.17
N LEU A 222 14.08 4.21 4.15
CA LEU A 222 14.58 2.84 4.04
C LEU A 222 13.95 2.11 2.84
N TYR A 223 12.63 2.11 2.72
CA TYR A 223 11.96 1.43 1.60
C TYR A 223 12.19 2.11 0.25
N LEU A 224 12.27 3.45 0.22
CA LEU A 224 12.65 4.18 -0.98
C LEU A 224 14.03 3.75 -1.48
N HIS A 225 14.98 3.56 -0.57
CA HIS A 225 16.34 3.09 -0.87
C HIS A 225 16.34 1.62 -1.33
N ILE A 226 15.72 0.72 -0.55
CA ILE A 226 15.66 -0.72 -0.87
C ILE A 226 15.00 -0.96 -2.23
N PHE A 227 13.91 -0.25 -2.54
CA PHE A 227 13.20 -0.38 -3.81
C PHE A 227 13.81 0.47 -4.94
N GLN A 228 14.96 1.12 -4.70
CA GLN A 228 15.69 1.92 -5.68
C GLN A 228 14.83 3.05 -6.29
N VAL A 229 13.89 3.58 -5.52
CA VAL A 229 12.99 4.68 -5.92
C VAL A 229 13.72 6.01 -5.79
N HIS A 230 14.35 6.23 -4.64
CA HIS A 230 15.14 7.41 -4.30
C HIS A 230 16.04 7.07 -3.11
N SER A 231 17.22 7.68 -3.02
CA SER A 231 18.14 7.48 -1.90
C SER A 231 18.51 8.83 -1.30
N VAL A 232 18.16 9.03 -0.03
CA VAL A 232 18.59 10.20 0.74
C VAL A 232 20.07 10.07 1.13
N ASP A 233 20.70 11.21 1.44
CA ASP A 233 22.12 11.28 1.78
C ASP A 233 22.55 10.33 2.91
N ALA A 234 21.64 10.03 3.84
CA ALA A 234 21.90 9.08 4.93
C ALA A 234 22.33 7.69 4.44
N PHE A 235 21.87 7.25 3.26
CA PHE A 235 22.25 5.96 2.66
C PHE A 235 23.38 6.08 1.63
N SER A 236 23.72 7.30 1.19
CA SER A 236 24.72 7.55 0.16
C SER A 236 26.14 7.64 0.70
N ARG A 237 26.32 7.88 2.01
CA ARG A 237 27.64 8.00 2.63
C ARG A 237 28.22 6.62 2.92
N PRO A 238 29.44 6.29 2.46
CA PRO A 238 30.12 5.09 2.91
C PRO A 238 30.36 5.20 4.42
N LEU A 239 29.90 4.20 5.19
CA LEU A 239 30.06 4.09 6.65
C LEU A 239 31.54 3.96 7.09
N ASN A 240 32.50 4.27 6.23
CA ASN A 240 33.94 4.13 6.45
C ASN A 240 34.53 5.18 7.42
N GLN A 241 33.70 5.83 8.25
CA GLN A 241 34.17 6.73 9.29
C GLN A 241 34.13 6.01 10.63
N HIS A 242 35.25 5.33 10.92
CA HIS A 242 35.74 4.97 12.24
C HIS A 242 34.69 4.57 13.28
N TYR A 243 34.20 3.34 13.20
CA TYR A 243 33.55 2.71 14.36
C TYR A 243 34.59 1.92 15.16
N THR A 244 34.59 2.22 16.45
CA THR A 244 35.47 1.73 17.51
C THR A 244 35.45 0.21 17.66
N THR A 245 36.65 -0.33 17.85
CA THR A 245 37.03 -1.67 18.32
C THR A 245 35.94 -2.44 19.08
N ALA A 246 35.17 -3.24 18.35
CA ALA A 246 34.34 -4.32 18.85
C ALA A 246 34.88 -5.62 18.26
N GLU A 247 35.71 -6.32 19.04
CA GLU A 247 36.61 -7.41 18.59
C GLU A 247 35.93 -8.61 17.91
N ASN A 248 34.59 -8.70 17.85
CA ASN A 248 33.87 -9.88 17.35
C ASN A 248 32.53 -9.55 16.64
N GLY A 249 32.53 -8.66 15.64
CA GLY A 249 31.28 -8.28 14.96
C GLY A 249 31.40 -7.81 13.51
N LEU A 250 30.69 -6.72 13.21
CA LEU A 250 30.57 -6.13 11.86
C LEU A 250 31.91 -5.61 11.29
N GLU A 251 32.97 -5.54 12.10
CA GLU A 251 34.32 -5.14 11.68
C GLU A 251 34.92 -6.08 10.61
N SER A 252 34.50 -7.35 10.58
CA SER A 252 34.94 -8.31 9.56
C SER A 252 34.38 -8.02 8.16
N TRP A 253 33.40 -7.12 8.04
CA TRP A 253 32.75 -6.81 6.78
C TRP A 253 33.55 -5.75 6.03
N LYS A 254 34.28 -6.18 4.99
CA LYS A 254 35.11 -5.31 4.12
C LYS A 254 34.33 -4.15 3.49
N ARG A 255 33.02 -4.28 3.34
CA ARG A 255 32.11 -3.22 2.88
C ARG A 255 30.75 -3.43 3.52
N ILE A 256 30.42 -2.62 4.52
CA ILE A 256 29.10 -2.65 5.15
C ILE A 256 28.09 -1.99 4.20
N SER A 257 26.98 -2.68 3.94
CA SER A 257 25.85 -2.13 3.17
C SER A 257 25.17 -1.02 3.98
N PRO A 258 24.67 0.06 3.35
CA PRO A 258 23.90 1.11 4.04
C PRO A 258 22.65 0.58 4.77
N VAL A 259 22.15 -0.58 4.34
CA VAL A 259 21.04 -1.31 4.97
C VAL A 259 21.50 -2.71 5.34
N ILE A 260 21.23 -3.11 6.59
CA ILE A 260 21.46 -4.46 7.11
C ILE A 260 20.14 -5.04 7.65
N CYS A 261 19.93 -6.34 7.46
CA CYS A 261 18.81 -7.06 8.06
C CYS A 261 19.30 -7.80 9.30
N ILE A 262 18.64 -7.58 10.45
CA ILE A 262 18.95 -8.28 11.70
C ILE A 262 17.86 -9.31 11.95
N THR A 263 18.21 -10.59 11.85
CA THR A 263 17.31 -11.68 12.22
C THR A 263 17.56 -12.10 13.66
N LEU A 264 16.61 -11.81 14.55
CA LEU A 264 16.68 -12.24 15.94
C LEU A 264 16.02 -13.60 16.13
N LYS A 265 16.81 -14.61 16.50
CA LYS A 265 16.29 -15.94 16.87
C LYS A 265 16.00 -15.98 18.37
N VAL A 266 14.72 -15.90 18.74
CA VAL A 266 14.29 -16.02 20.15
C VAL A 266 13.80 -17.44 20.42
N PRO A 267 14.43 -18.21 21.35
CA PRO A 267 13.93 -19.52 21.74
C PRO A 267 12.50 -19.44 22.31
N ARG A 268 11.60 -20.31 21.85
CA ARG A 268 10.18 -20.31 22.27
C ARG A 268 9.97 -20.33 23.79
N LYS A 269 10.88 -20.98 24.53
CA LYS A 269 10.85 -21.01 26.00
C LYS A 269 10.98 -19.63 26.66
N GLN A 270 11.65 -18.66 26.02
CA GLN A 270 11.82 -17.29 26.51
C GLN A 270 10.61 -16.40 26.16
N LEU A 271 9.82 -16.78 25.15
CA LEU A 271 8.57 -16.11 24.81
C LEU A 271 7.41 -16.47 25.76
N ARG A 272 7.62 -17.40 26.71
CA ARG A 272 6.60 -17.79 27.71
C ARG A 272 6.14 -16.62 28.57
N ALA A 273 7.01 -15.63 28.80
CA ALA A 273 6.67 -14.43 29.55
C ALA A 273 5.55 -13.59 28.89
N THR A 274 5.40 -13.66 27.56
CA THR A 274 4.35 -12.93 26.81
C THR A 274 3.25 -13.85 26.27
N THR A 275 3.47 -15.17 26.23
CA THR A 275 2.52 -16.14 25.66
C THR A 275 1.72 -16.94 26.70
N ASN A 276 2.07 -16.82 27.99
CA ASN A 276 1.31 -17.42 29.10
C ASN A 276 0.25 -16.47 29.69
N LEU A 277 0.11 -15.27 29.14
CA LEU A 277 -0.92 -14.31 29.54
C LEU A 277 -2.20 -14.64 28.77
N GLU A 278 -3.36 -14.53 29.44
CA GLU A 278 -4.64 -14.74 28.78
C GLU A 278 -4.85 -13.68 27.66
N PRO A 279 -5.48 -14.01 26.52
CA PRO A 279 -5.71 -13.06 25.43
C PRO A 279 -6.45 -11.77 25.85
N THR A 280 -7.15 -11.78 26.98
CA THR A 280 -7.79 -10.61 27.59
C THR A 280 -6.83 -9.69 28.35
N GLU A 281 -5.67 -10.17 28.76
CA GLU A 281 -4.61 -9.40 29.44
C GLU A 281 -3.59 -8.82 28.45
N ILE A 282 -3.42 -9.49 27.31
CA ILE A 282 -2.63 -9.02 26.19
C ILE A 282 -3.56 -8.16 25.32
N GLY A 283 -3.72 -6.88 25.65
CA GLY A 283 -4.46 -5.95 24.80
C GLY A 283 -4.03 -6.08 23.33
N THR A 284 -5.00 -5.96 22.41
CA THR A 284 -4.73 -6.06 20.96
C THR A 284 -3.64 -5.07 20.56
N PRO A 285 -2.60 -5.49 19.82
CA PRO A 285 -1.60 -4.57 19.27
C PRO A 285 -2.24 -3.55 18.31
#